data_AF-A0A0M2M3K8-F1
#
_entry.id   AF-A0A0M2M3K8-F1
#
_cell.length_a   1.000
_cell.length_b   1.000
_cell.length_c   1.000
_cell.angle_alpha   90.00
_cell.angle_beta   90.00
_cell.angle_gamma   90.00
#
_symmetry.space_group_name_H-M   'P 1'
#
loop_
_entity.id
_entity.type
_entity.pdbx_description
1 polymer ?
#
loop_
_entity_poly.entity_id
_entity_poly.type
_entity_poly.pdbx_seq_one_letter_code
_entity_poly.pdbx_strand_id
1 'polypeptide(L)'
;MPVFAEDAAAWTRRVAAIAAQDGPHASARIRIVAGESREAVSAAAHAAANGKPDVAIYDGPVVSAGRVELLPHLHEQAVSITAHRFGTPNHLSDGLV
;
A
#
# COMPACT_ATOMS: atom_id res chain seq x y z
N MET A 1 7.44 -6.36 13.75
CA MET A 1 7.24 -4.94 13.41
C MET A 1 6.88 -4.19 14.68
N PRO A 2 7.41 -2.98 14.92
CA PRO A 2 6.99 -2.19 16.06
C PRO A 2 5.52 -1.78 15.93
N VAL A 3 4.79 -1.86 17.03
CA VAL A 3 3.41 -1.38 17.15
C VAL A 3 3.46 -0.07 17.94
N PHE A 4 2.79 0.97 17.44
CA PHE A 4 2.69 2.26 18.11
C PHE A 4 1.26 2.45 18.62
N ALA A 5 1.13 2.93 19.86
CA ALA A 5 -0.14 3.41 20.39
C ALA A 5 -0.13 4.94 20.34
N GLU A 6 -1.10 5.52 19.64
CA GLU A 6 -1.21 6.96 19.41
C GLU A 6 -2.64 7.40 19.67
N ASP A 7 -2.80 8.62 20.21
CA ASP A 7 -4.10 9.27 20.19
C ASP A 7 -4.47 9.75 18.77
N ALA A 8 -5.71 10.20 18.59
CA ALA A 8 -6.21 10.65 17.29
C ALA A 8 -5.41 11.83 16.72
N ALA A 9 -4.92 12.74 17.57
CA ALA A 9 -4.19 13.93 17.12
C ALA A 9 -2.76 13.59 16.71
N ALA A 10 -2.10 12.68 17.43
CA ALA A 10 -0.79 12.15 17.07
C ALA A 10 -0.86 11.36 15.75
N TRP A 11 -1.90 10.55 15.58
CA TRP A 11 -2.12 9.79 14.37
C TRP A 11 -2.32 10.71 13.14
N THR A 12 -3.20 11.73 13.21
CA THR A 12 -3.38 12.67 12.09
C THR A 12 -2.12 13.47 11.77
N ARG A 13 -1.33 13.87 12.79
CA ARG A 13 -0.02 14.49 12.57
C ARG A 13 0.94 13.56 11.82
N ARG A 14 0.94 12.26 12.14
CA ARG A 14 1.75 11.28 11.40
C ARG A 14 1.31 11.16 9.95
N VAL A 15 0.00 11.09 9.69
CA VAL A 15 -0.52 11.06 8.32
C VAL A 15 -0.09 12.32 7.54
N ALA A 16 -0.20 13.51 8.15
CA ALA A 16 0.28 14.75 7.54
C ALA A 16 1.80 14.75 7.29
N ALA A 17 2.58 14.20 8.22
CA ALA A 17 4.03 14.07 8.05
C ALA A 17 4.41 13.10 6.93
N ILE A 18 3.64 12.02 6.71
CA ILE A 18 3.78 11.15 5.54
C ILE A 18 3.46 11.92 4.27
N ALA A 19 2.33 12.65 4.26
CA ALA A 19 1.88 13.40 3.09
C ALA A 19 2.81 14.57 2.71
N ALA A 20 3.58 15.11 3.66
CA ALA A 20 4.58 16.16 3.43
C ALA A 20 5.89 15.64 2.80
N GLN A 21 6.06 14.33 2.63
CA GLN A 21 7.25 13.77 1.99
C GLN A 21 7.20 13.96 0.47
N ASP A 22 8.38 14.18 -0.12
CA ASP A 22 8.56 14.32 -1.56
C ASP A 22 9.68 13.39 -2.07
N GLY A 23 9.67 13.17 -3.38
CA GLY A 23 10.67 12.35 -4.06
C GLY A 23 10.29 10.87 -4.17
N PRO A 24 11.24 10.01 -4.59
CA PRO A 24 10.98 8.64 -5.01
C PRO A 24 10.49 7.70 -3.88
N HIS A 25 10.51 8.16 -2.64
CA HIS A 25 10.11 7.38 -1.46
C HIS A 25 8.89 7.98 -0.73
N ALA A 26 8.23 8.99 -1.33
CA ALA A 26 7.05 9.62 -0.74
C ALA A 26 5.78 8.75 -0.78
N SER A 27 5.80 7.64 -1.53
CA SER A 27 4.63 6.77 -1.66
C SER A 27 4.30 6.06 -0.35
N ALA A 28 3.03 6.10 0.06
CA ALA A 28 2.55 5.38 1.24
C ALA A 28 1.18 4.76 1.01
N ARG A 29 0.88 3.69 1.76
CA ARG A 29 -0.43 3.04 1.79
C ARG A 29 -0.94 3.00 3.23
N ILE A 30 -2.17 3.47 3.44
CA ILE A 30 -2.83 3.47 4.74
C ILE A 30 -4.07 2.58 4.64
N ARG A 31 -4.10 1.49 5.40
CA ARG A 31 -5.29 0.62 5.54
C ARG A 31 -6.02 0.95 6.84
N ILE A 32 -7.27 1.38 6.76
CA ILE A 32 -8.08 1.74 7.94
C ILE A 32 -8.82 0.50 8.49
N VAL A 33 -8.49 0.12 9.72
CA VAL A 33 -9.14 -0.98 10.46
C VAL A 33 -9.82 -0.39 11.71
N ALA A 34 -11.01 0.17 11.54
CA ALA A 34 -11.66 0.99 12.57
C ALA A 34 -13.13 0.60 12.88
N GLY A 35 -13.64 -0.53 12.36
CA GLY A 35 -15.00 -0.99 12.65
C GLY A 35 -16.06 0.08 12.37
N GLU A 36 -16.87 0.40 13.38
CA GLU A 36 -17.95 1.41 13.31
C GLU A 36 -17.43 2.85 13.17
N SER A 37 -16.23 3.17 13.69
CA SER A 37 -15.66 4.52 13.59
C SER A 37 -14.97 4.81 12.26
N ARG A 38 -15.06 3.88 11.28
CA ARG A 38 -14.37 3.94 9.99
C ARG A 38 -14.63 5.22 9.21
N GLU A 39 -15.87 5.71 9.18
CA GLU A 39 -16.20 6.95 8.46
C GLU A 39 -15.46 8.16 9.04
N ALA A 40 -15.49 8.32 10.37
CA ALA A 40 -14.80 9.40 11.06
C ALA A 40 -13.27 9.30 10.90
N VAL A 41 -12.70 8.09 11.04
CA VAL A 41 -11.25 7.87 10.87
C VAL A 41 -10.83 8.09 9.41
N SER A 42 -11.63 7.68 8.44
CA SER A 42 -11.41 7.94 7.01
C SER A 42 -11.39 9.44 6.73
N ALA A 43 -12.41 10.18 7.16
CA ALA A 43 -12.49 11.62 6.95
C ALA A 43 -11.27 12.35 7.54
N ALA A 44 -10.84 11.97 8.74
CA ALA A 44 -9.65 12.50 9.38
C ALA A 44 -8.36 12.16 8.61
N ALA A 45 -8.24 10.93 8.09
CA ALA A 45 -7.10 10.50 7.28
C ALA A 45 -6.98 11.32 6.00
N HIS A 46 -8.07 11.46 5.25
CA HIS A 46 -8.11 12.21 3.99
C HIS A 46 -7.81 13.68 4.21
N ALA A 47 -8.37 14.28 5.27
CA ALA A 47 -8.07 15.66 5.64
C ALA A 47 -6.57 15.85 5.98
N ALA A 48 -5.99 14.93 6.77
CA ALA A 48 -4.58 14.99 7.14
C ALA A 48 -3.64 14.73 5.96
N ALA A 49 -4.02 13.87 5.02
CA ALA A 49 -3.27 13.61 3.80
C ALA A 49 -3.32 14.78 2.80
N ASN A 50 -4.24 15.73 2.98
CA ASN A 50 -4.36 16.96 2.21
C ASN A 50 -4.30 16.75 0.68
N GLY A 51 -4.93 15.68 0.19
CA GLY A 51 -4.99 15.36 -1.23
C GLY A 51 -3.66 14.94 -1.88
N LYS A 52 -2.62 14.61 -1.09
CA LYS A 52 -1.32 14.11 -1.61
C LYS A 52 -1.54 12.82 -2.43
N PRO A 53 -1.30 12.84 -3.76
CA PRO A 53 -1.58 11.68 -4.62
C PRO A 53 -0.68 10.47 -4.35
N ASP A 54 0.47 10.67 -3.70
CA ASP A 54 1.39 9.58 -3.34
C ASP A 54 0.91 8.73 -2.16
N VAL A 55 -0.13 9.18 -1.44
CA VAL A 55 -0.71 8.45 -0.29
C VAL A 55 -2.03 7.80 -0.69
N ALA A 56 -2.02 6.47 -0.83
CA ALA A 56 -3.24 5.71 -1.04
C ALA A 56 -3.92 5.36 0.29
N ILE A 57 -5.18 5.78 0.45
CA ILE A 57 -5.99 5.48 1.64
C ILE A 57 -7.03 4.41 1.27
N TYR A 58 -6.91 3.23 1.89
CA TYR A 58 -7.83 2.11 1.75
C TYR A 58 -8.79 2.09 2.96
N ASP A 59 -9.96 2.71 2.78
CA ASP A 59 -10.96 2.96 3.82
C ASP A 59 -12.26 2.15 3.64
N GLY A 60 -12.26 1.19 2.71
CA GLY A 60 -13.35 0.23 2.56
C GLY A 60 -13.53 -0.67 3.80
N PRO A 61 -14.68 -1.36 3.92
CA PRO A 61 -14.87 -2.34 4.98
C PRO A 61 -13.79 -3.42 4.95
N VAL A 62 -13.40 -3.92 6.13
CA VAL A 62 -12.52 -5.09 6.23
C VAL A 62 -13.34 -6.32 5.83
N VAL A 63 -12.83 -7.12 4.90
CA VAL A 63 -13.52 -8.30 4.40
C VAL A 63 -12.76 -9.58 4.72
N SER A 64 -13.48 -10.68 4.95
CA SER A 64 -12.89 -12.01 5.17
C SER A 64 -12.36 -12.65 3.88
N ALA A 65 -12.73 -12.10 2.71
CA ALA A 65 -12.23 -12.54 1.42
C ALA A 65 -10.74 -12.17 1.26
N GLY A 66 -9.86 -13.06 1.72
CA GLY A 66 -8.41 -12.80 1.78
C GLY A 66 -7.78 -12.37 0.45
N ARG A 67 -8.27 -12.88 -0.69
CA ARG A 67 -7.80 -12.43 -2.02
C ARG A 67 -8.00 -10.93 -2.27
N VAL A 68 -9.03 -10.33 -1.68
CA VAL A 68 -9.31 -8.89 -1.78
C VAL A 68 -8.53 -8.12 -0.73
N GLU A 69 -8.58 -8.57 0.53
CA GLU A 69 -7.95 -7.86 1.66
C GLU A 69 -6.41 -7.89 1.62
N LEU A 70 -5.79 -8.83 0.90
CA LEU A 70 -4.35 -8.88 0.70
C LEU A 70 -3.82 -7.80 -0.26
N LEU A 71 -4.63 -7.29 -1.19
CA LEU A 71 -4.17 -6.38 -2.25
C LEU A 71 -3.45 -5.10 -1.75
N PRO A 72 -3.88 -4.44 -0.65
CA PRO A 72 -3.17 -3.28 -0.11
C PRO A 72 -1.77 -3.62 0.43
N HIS A 73 -1.51 -4.89 0.75
CA HIS A 73 -0.31 -5.37 1.45
C HIS A 73 0.72 -6.04 0.53
N LEU A 74 0.42 -6.17 -0.76
CA LEU A 74 1.29 -6.78 -1.75
C LEU A 74 1.79 -5.73 -2.75
N HIS A 75 3.02 -5.94 -3.24
CA HIS A 75 3.55 -5.24 -4.40
C HIS A 75 3.49 -6.19 -5.59
N GLU A 76 2.78 -5.79 -6.63
CA GLU A 76 2.76 -6.53 -7.88
C GLU A 76 4.11 -6.40 -8.60
N GLN A 77 4.56 -7.48 -9.21
CA GLN A 77 5.79 -7.51 -9.99
C GLN A 77 5.58 -8.35 -11.26
N ALA A 78 5.87 -7.74 -12.41
CA ALA A 78 5.94 -8.45 -13.68
C ALA A 78 7.41 -8.72 -14.01
N VAL A 79 7.72 -9.97 -14.35
CA VAL A 79 9.05 -10.40 -14.79
C VAL A 79 8.92 -11.01 -16.18
N SER A 80 9.68 -10.49 -17.13
CA SER A 80 9.75 -11.03 -18.50
C SER A 80 11.17 -11.50 -18.78
N ILE A 81 11.30 -12.73 -19.27
CA ILE A 81 12.58 -13.36 -19.56
C ILE A 81 12.57 -13.78 -21.03
N THR A 82 13.56 -13.34 -21.79
CA THR A 82 13.73 -13.80 -23.17
C THR A 82 14.11 -15.28 -23.18
N ALA A 83 13.21 -16.14 -23.65
CA ALA A 83 13.37 -17.59 -23.67
C ALA A 83 14.29 -18.10 -24.82
N HIS A 84 15.07 -17.22 -25.45
CA HIS A 84 15.95 -17.58 -26.56
C HIS A 84 17.22 -16.73 -26.60
N ARG A 85 18.25 -17.25 -27.26
CA ARG A 85 19.45 -16.54 -27.66
C ARG A 85 19.59 -16.66 -29.18
N PHE A 86 19.43 -15.54 -29.89
CA PHE A 86 19.45 -15.52 -31.36
C PHE A 86 18.50 -16.55 -32.00
N GLY A 87 17.29 -16.70 -31.46
CA GLY A 87 16.29 -17.68 -31.92
C GLY A 87 16.49 -19.12 -31.45
N THR A 88 17.64 -19.46 -30.85
CA THR A 88 17.84 -20.77 -30.21
C THR A 88 17.22 -20.75 -28.83
N PRO A 89 16.32 -21.69 -28.47
CA PRO A 89 15.76 -21.78 -27.12
C PRO A 89 16.86 -21.74 -26.05
N ASN A 90 16.62 -20.97 -24.98
CA ASN A 90 17.55 -20.80 -23.88
C ASN A 90 16.91 -21.34 -22.59
N HIS A 91 17.63 -22.25 -21.93
CA HIS A 91 17.19 -23.00 -20.76
C HIS A 91 17.45 -22.30 -19.41
N LEU A 92 17.91 -21.05 -19.42
CA LEU A 92 18.30 -20.33 -18.21
C LEU A 92 17.15 -20.13 -17.20
N SER A 93 15.91 -20.10 -17.66
CA SER A 93 14.72 -19.95 -16.81
C SER A 93 14.00 -21.26 -16.48
N ASP A 94 14.56 -22.40 -16.88
CA ASP A 94 13.91 -23.70 -16.67
C ASP A 94 13.71 -23.96 -15.17
N GLY A 95 12.49 -24.30 -14.77
CA GLY A 95 12.11 -24.58 -13.37
C GLY A 95 11.95 -23.36 -12.47
N LEU A 96 11.98 -22.13 -13.00
CA LEU A 96 11.77 -20.90 -12.22
C LEU A 96 10.31 -20.43 -12.14
N VAL A 97 9.37 -21.13 -12.80
CA VAL A 97 7.93 -20.81 -12.83
C VAL A 97 7.06 -22.01 -12.52
#